data_AF-A0A0F8VG52-F1
#
_entry.id   AF-A0A0F8VG52-F1
#
_cell.length_a   1.000
_cell.length_b   1.000
_cell.length_c   1.000
_cell.angle_alpha   90.00
_cell.angle_beta   90.00
_cell.angle_gamma   90.00
#
_symmetry.space_group_name_H-M   'P 1'
#
loop_
_entity.id
_entity.type
_entity.pdbx_description
1 polymer ?
#
loop_
_entity_poly.entity_id
_entity_poly.type
_entity_poly.pdbx_seq_one_letter_code
_entity_poly.pdbx_strand_id
1 'polypeptide(L)'
;MTTVLGWLGAMCFAACGVPQAWKCYQQGTAEGLSLWFMLLWLGGEGFYVAAILLEFGFIAWMMFNYAANFVCIMIMGRYYFWPRKGS
;
A
#
# COMPACT_ATOMS: atom_id res chain seq x y z
N MET A 1 18.30 17.22 -3.01
CA MET A 1 17.04 17.79 -2.45
C MET A 1 15.82 16.94 -2.78
N THR A 2 15.77 16.24 -3.92
CA THR A 2 14.65 15.35 -4.30
C THR A 2 14.54 14.06 -3.48
N THR A 3 15.67 13.50 -3.03
CA THR A 3 15.69 12.26 -2.24
C THR A 3 14.99 12.41 -0.88
N VAL A 4 15.26 13.48 -0.13
CA VAL A 4 14.66 13.65 1.21
C VAL A 4 13.13 13.71 1.14
N LEU A 5 12.57 14.45 0.19
CA LEU A 5 11.12 14.54 -0.02
C LEU A 5 10.51 13.22 -0.52
N GLY A 6 11.22 12.50 -1.40
CA GLY A 6 10.77 11.19 -1.86
C GLY A 6 10.70 10.15 -0.74
N TRP A 7 11.73 10.11 0.11
CA TRP A 7 11.77 9.20 1.27
C TRP A 7 10.74 9.58 2.35
N LEU A 8 10.56 10.87 2.64
CA LEU A 8 9.51 11.35 3.55
C LEU A 8 8.11 11.03 3.02
N GLY A 9 7.89 11.24 1.72
CA GLY A 9 6.64 10.89 1.05
C GLY A 9 6.34 9.40 1.17
N ALA A 10 7.32 8.53 0.88
CA ALA A 10 7.18 7.09 1.01
C ALA A 10 6.84 6.66 2.46
N MET A 11 7.51 7.23 3.46
CA MET A 11 7.22 6.92 4.87
C MET A 11 5.81 7.36 5.28
N CYS A 12 5.39 8.56 4.87
CA CYS A 12 4.06 9.09 5.18
C CYS A 12 2.97 8.26 4.48
N PHE A 13 3.22 7.83 3.25
CA PHE A 13 2.31 7.01 2.46
C PHE A 13 2.16 5.59 3.04
N ALA A 14 3.27 4.99 3.46
CA ALA A 14 3.23 3.71 4.17
C ALA A 14 2.47 3.81 5.50
N ALA A 15 2.65 4.90 6.25
CA ALA A 15 1.92 5.14 7.48
C ALA A 15 0.41 5.36 7.25
N CYS A 16 0.01 5.94 6.12
CA CYS A 16 -1.40 6.17 5.80
C CYS A 16 -2.11 4.95 5.19
N GLY A 17 -1.37 3.98 4.65
CA GLY A 17 -1.95 2.77 4.07
C GLY A 17 -2.68 1.88 5.07
N VAL A 18 -2.15 1.76 6.29
CA VAL A 18 -2.75 0.98 7.38
C VAL A 18 -4.13 1.52 7.81
N PRO A 19 -4.30 2.82 8.16
CA PRO A 19 -5.61 3.34 8.51
C PRO A 19 -6.60 3.32 7.32
N GLN A 20 -6.12 3.41 6.09
CA GLN A 20 -6.97 3.29 4.90
C GLN A 20 -7.52 1.87 4.74
N ALA A 21 -6.67 0.84 4.84
CA ALA A 21 -7.10 -0.55 4.82
C ALA A 21 -8.03 -0.88 6.00
N TRP A 22 -7.76 -0.32 7.17
CA TRP A 22 -8.62 -0.46 8.34
C TRP A 22 -10.02 0.14 8.12
N LYS A 23 -10.13 1.31 7.49
CA LYS A 23 -11.42 1.89 7.12
C LYS A 23 -12.19 1.01 6.13
N CYS A 24 -11.53 0.50 5.09
CA CYS A 24 -12.14 -0.45 4.16
C CYS A 24 -12.59 -1.74 4.87
N TYR A 25 -11.82 -2.22 5.85
CA TYR A 25 -12.19 -3.36 6.68
C TYR A 25 -13.43 -3.08 7.54
N GLN A 26 -13.49 -1.92 8.21
CA GLN A 26 -14.64 -1.53 9.03
C GLN A 26 -15.91 -1.32 8.20
N GLN A 27 -15.80 -0.68 7.04
CA GLN A 27 -16.94 -0.41 6.16
C GLN A 27 -17.39 -1.67 5.41
N GLY A 28 -16.54 -2.69 5.30
CA GLY A 28 -16.83 -3.91 4.55
C GLY A 28 -16.95 -3.69 3.04
N THR A 29 -16.68 -2.48 2.56
CA THR A 29 -16.73 -2.09 1.15
C THR A 29 -15.59 -1.13 0.86
N ALA A 30 -15.12 -1.13 -0.38
CA ALA A 30 -14.15 -0.15 -0.89
C ALA A 30 -14.85 0.95 -1.71
N GLU A 31 -16.09 1.31 -1.37
CA GLU A 31 -16.81 2.41 -2.02
C GLU A 31 -16.03 3.74 -1.84
N GLY A 32 -15.65 4.34 -2.97
CA GLY A 32 -14.84 5.56 -3.02
C GLY A 32 -13.35 5.33 -3.27
N LEU A 33 -12.85 4.09 -3.23
CA LEU A 33 -11.47 3.78 -3.62
C LEU A 33 -11.38 3.49 -5.13
N SER A 34 -10.52 4.21 -5.83
CA SER A 34 -10.27 3.97 -7.26
C SER A 34 -9.43 2.70 -7.46
N LEU A 35 -9.93 1.75 -8.25
CA LEU A 35 -9.17 0.56 -8.65
C LEU A 35 -7.85 0.93 -9.32
N TRP A 36 -7.85 1.98 -10.15
CA TRP A 36 -6.65 2.47 -10.82
C TRP A 36 -5.60 2.99 -9.84
N PHE A 37 -6.04 3.68 -8.79
CA PHE A 37 -5.13 4.12 -7.73
C PHE A 37 -4.47 2.93 -7.03
N MET A 38 -5.25 1.89 -6.73
CA MET A 38 -4.74 0.67 -6.09
C MET A 38 -3.76 -0.10 -6.99
N LEU A 39 -4.02 -0.19 -8.30
CA LEU A 39 -3.10 -0.80 -9.27
C LEU A 39 -1.81 0.01 -9.44
N LEU A 40 -1.91 1.33 -9.52
CA LEU A 40 -0.74 2.21 -9.59
C LEU A 40 0.08 2.14 -8.31
N TRP A 41 -0.56 2.05 -7.15
CA TRP A 41 0.12 1.87 -5.87
C TRP A 41 0.85 0.52 -5.83
N LEU A 42 0.20 -0.58 -6.22
CA LEU A 42 0.83 -1.90 -6.30
C LEU A 42 2.05 -1.91 -7.23
N GLY A 43 1.92 -1.29 -8.41
CA GLY A 43 3.03 -1.14 -9.35
C GLY A 43 4.16 -0.28 -8.79
N GLY A 44 3.83 0.85 -8.16
CA GLY A 44 4.78 1.75 -7.52
C GLY A 44 5.58 1.09 -6.40
N GLU A 45 4.92 0.33 -5.52
CA GLU A 45 5.58 -0.46 -4.48
C GLU A 45 6.54 -1.49 -5.09
N GLY A 46 6.12 -2.20 -6.14
CA GLY A 46 6.97 -3.17 -6.84
C GLY A 46 8.23 -2.53 -7.44
N PHE A 47 8.09 -1.42 -8.15
CA PHE A 47 9.24 -0.69 -8.70
C PHE A 47 10.15 -0.12 -7.61
N TYR A 48 9.58 0.37 -6.51
CA TYR A 48 10.34 0.94 -5.41
C TYR A 48 11.13 -0.13 -4.65
N VAL A 49 10.53 -1.29 -4.37
CA VAL A 49 11.24 -2.45 -3.80
C VAL A 49 12.36 -2.90 -4.73
N ALA A 50 12.12 -2.97 -6.04
CA ALA A 50 13.17 -3.34 -7.01
C ALA A 50 14.33 -2.34 -7.00
N ALA A 51 14.05 -1.04 -6.96
CA ALA A 51 15.08 0.00 -6.87
C ALA A 51 15.93 -0.15 -5.59
N ILE A 52 15.29 -0.36 -4.44
CA ILE A 52 15.99 -0.52 -3.17
C ILE A 52 16.82 -1.81 -3.12
N LEU A 53 16.29 -2.92 -3.64
CA LEU A 53 17.05 -4.17 -3.71
C LEU A 53 18.30 -4.03 -4.58
N LEU A 54 18.23 -3.27 -5.68
CA LEU A 54 19.38 -3.01 -6.56
C LEU A 54 20.42 -2.07 -5.93
N GLU A 55 19.99 -1.09 -5.13
CA GLU A 55 20.88 -0.03 -4.63
C GLU A 55 21.41 -0.29 -3.21
N PHE A 56 20.56 -0.81 -2.32
CA PHE A 56 20.86 -1.02 -0.89
C PHE A 56 20.82 -2.49 -0.45
N GLY A 57 20.32 -3.40 -1.30
CA GLY A 57 20.20 -4.82 -1.00
C GLY A 57 19.01 -5.16 -0.08
N PHE A 58 19.06 -6.33 0.56
CA PHE A 58 17.99 -6.82 1.42
C PHE A 58 18.04 -6.15 2.80
N ILE A 59 17.14 -5.20 3.03
CA ILE A 59 16.97 -4.52 4.32
C ILE A 59 15.67 -4.99 4.97
N ALA A 60 15.79 -5.80 6.03
CA ALA A 60 14.65 -6.48 6.66
C ALA A 60 13.55 -5.52 7.15
N TRP A 61 13.91 -4.38 7.75
CA TRP A 61 12.93 -3.44 8.29
C TRP A 61 12.09 -2.76 7.20
N MET A 62 12.69 -2.43 6.05
CA MET A 62 11.97 -1.86 4.90
C MET A 62 11.08 -2.92 4.26
N MET A 63 11.60 -4.14 4.09
CA MET A 63 10.83 -5.22 3.51
C MET A 63 9.61 -5.61 4.34
N PHE A 64 9.71 -5.55 5.67
CA PHE A 64 8.54 -5.70 6.53
C PHE A 64 7.50 -4.60 6.27
N ASN A 65 7.93 -3.35 6.10
CA ASN A 65 7.04 -2.22 5.80
C ASN A 65 6.32 -2.40 4.45
N TYR A 66 7.05 -2.79 3.40
CA TYR A 66 6.47 -3.07 2.08
C TYR A 66 5.54 -4.28 2.08
N ALA A 67 5.90 -5.34 2.82
CA ALA A 67 5.03 -6.49 2.98
C ALA A 67 3.71 -6.10 3.66
N ALA A 68 3.75 -5.23 4.68
CA ALA A 68 2.54 -4.69 5.30
C ALA A 68 1.69 -3.86 4.32
N ASN A 69 2.30 -2.99 3.49
CA ASN A 69 1.58 -2.26 2.45
C ASN A 69 0.94 -3.20 1.41
N PHE A 70 1.66 -4.24 0.98
CA PHE A 70 1.15 -5.22 0.05
C PHE A 70 -0.07 -5.97 0.61
N VAL A 71 -0.02 -6.36 1.89
CA VAL A 71 -1.15 -6.96 2.60
C VAL A 71 -2.32 -5.99 2.69
N CYS A 72 -2.08 -4.70 2.98
CA CYS A 72 -3.12 -3.68 3.00
C CYS A 72 -3.82 -3.57 1.64
N ILE A 73 -3.05 -3.49 0.55
CA ILE A 73 -3.57 -3.44 -0.83
C ILE A 73 -4.40 -4.69 -1.15
N MET A 74 -3.93 -5.88 -0.75
CA MET A 74 -4.66 -7.13 -0.94
C MET A 74 -5.99 -7.15 -0.20
N ILE A 75 -6.02 -6.66 1.05
CA ILE A 75 -7.25 -6.54 1.85
C ILE A 75 -8.22 -5.55 1.17
N MET A 76 -7.74 -4.37 0.76
CA MET A 76 -8.56 -3.39 0.06
C MET A 76 -9.11 -3.94 -1.27
N GLY A 77 -8.30 -4.67 -2.04
CA GLY A 77 -8.71 -5.33 -3.27
C GLY A 77 -9.76 -6.42 -3.03
N ARG A 78 -9.61 -7.21 -1.96
CA ARG A 78 -10.61 -8.21 -1.56
C ARG A 78 -11.97 -7.56 -1.31
N TYR A 79 -12.03 -6.44 -0.60
CA TYR A 79 -13.27 -5.71 -0.31
C TYR A 79 -13.82 -4.95 -1.53
N TYR A 80 -12.98 -4.63 -2.51
CA TYR A 80 -13.41 -4.08 -3.79
C TYR A 80 -14.18 -5.12 -4.63
N PHE A 81 -13.65 -6.33 -4.76
CA PHE A 81 -14.29 -7.39 -5.56
C PHE A 81 -15.41 -8.12 -4.81
N TRP A 82 -15.28 -8.27 -3.49
CA TRP A 82 -16.27 -8.91 -2.62
C TRP A 82 -16.63 -7.96 -1.48
N PRO A 83 -17.37 -6.89 -1.77
CA PRO A 83 -17.94 -6.07 -0.71
C PRO A 83 -18.83 -6.97 0.15
N ARG A 84 -18.60 -6.91 1.46
CA ARG A 84 -19.38 -7.64 2.44
C ARG A 84 -20.73 -6.93 2.52
N LYS A 85 -21.68 -7.35 1.66
CA LYS A 85 -23.10 -6.98 1.79
C LYS A 85 -23.58 -7.47 3.16
N GLY A 86 -23.58 -6.58 4.13
CA GLY A 86 -24.35 -6.74 5.36
C GLY A 86 -25.78 -6.35 5.04
N SER A 87 -26.67 -7.35 5.07
CA SER A 87 -28.13 -7.32 5.23
C SER A 87 -28.87 -6.04 4.88
#